data_AF-A0A957DR53-F1
#
_entry.id   AF-A0A957DR53-F1
#
_cell.length_a   1.000
_cell.length_b   1.000
_cell.length_c   1.000
_cell.angle_alpha   90.00
_cell.angle_beta   90.00
_cell.angle_gamma   90.00
#
_symmetry.space_group_name_H-M   'P 1'
#
loop_
_entity.id
_entity.type
_entity.pdbx_description
1 polymer ?
#
loop_
_entity_poly.entity_id
_entity_poly.type
_entity_poly.pdbx_seq_one_letter_code
_entity_poly.pdbx_strand_id
1 'polypeptide(L)' 'MLVKRLLVVLISLAIGFGLTVAVVYAPFIADTTLEEFGFYYTFFTSLAFGGAAAIWLDKFLGTNMLPK' A
#
# COMPACT_ATOMS: atom_id res chain seq x y z
N MET A 1 -10.09 20.04 2.70
CA MET A 1 -9.77 18.71 3.30
C MET A 1 -9.80 17.58 2.29
N LEU A 2 -10.70 17.61 1.30
CA LEU A 2 -10.82 16.57 0.27
C LEU A 2 -9.51 16.31 -0.49
N VAL A 3 -8.79 17.36 -0.89
CA VAL A 3 -7.48 17.24 -1.58
C VAL A 3 -6.45 16.49 -0.74
N LYS A 4 -6.35 16.79 0.57
CA LYS A 4 -5.40 16.10 1.47
C LYS A 4 -5.77 14.62 1.63
N ARG A 5 -7.07 14.32 1.74
CA ARG A 5 -7.57 12.94 1.81
C ARG A 5 -7.28 12.16 0.53
N LEU A 6 -7.47 12.80 -0.63
CA LEU A 6 -7.15 12.20 -1.92
C LEU A 6 -5.64 11.90 -2.04
N LEU A 7 -4.79 12.81 -1.58
CA LEU A 7 -3.34 12.61 -1.54
C LEU A 7 -2.96 11.44 -0.64
N VAL A 8 -3.56 11.32 0.55
CA VAL A 8 -3.33 10.16 1.44
C VAL A 8 -3.65 8.85 0.73
N VAL A 9 -4.79 8.77 0.05
CA VAL A 9 -5.20 7.57 -0.69
C VAL A 9 -4.19 7.26 -1.80
N LEU A 10 -3.84 8.23 -2.65
CA LEU A 10 -2.90 8.02 -3.75
C LEU A 10 -1.50 7.58 -3.26
N ILE A 11 -0.98 8.25 -2.23
CA ILE A 11 0.33 7.92 -1.65
C ILE A 11 0.28 6.53 -1.00
N SER A 12 -0.79 6.21 -0.28
CA SER A 12 -0.94 4.90 0.36
C SER A 12 -0.99 3.75 -0.64
N LEU A 13 -1.67 3.93 -1.79
CA LEU A 13 -1.72 2.95 -2.86
C LEU A 13 -0.34 2.78 -3.52
N ALA A 14 0.37 3.87 -3.76
CA ALA A 14 1.73 3.83 -4.28
C ALA A 14 2.71 3.10 -3.34
N ILE A 15 2.61 3.36 -2.03
CA ILE A 15 3.40 2.66 -1.00
C ILE A 15 3.05 1.18 -0.97
N GLY A 16 1.75 0.84 -0.97
CA GLY A 16 1.29 -0.54 -0.95
C GLY A 16 1.79 -1.36 -2.13
N PHE A 17 1.69 -0.80 -3.34
CA PHE A 17 2.23 -1.44 -4.54
C PHE A 17 3.77 -1.54 -4.50
N GLY A 18 4.46 -0.46 -4.13
CA GLY A 18 5.92 -0.44 -4.04
C GLY A 18 6.47 -1.47 -3.05
N LEU A 19 5.84 -1.62 -1.89
CA LEU A 19 6.19 -2.66 -0.91
C LEU A 19 5.93 -4.07 -1.44
N THR A 20 4.83 -4.27 -2.17
CA THR A 20 4.52 -5.57 -2.78
C THR A 20 5.55 -5.95 -3.83
N VAL A 21 5.94 -5.01 -4.70
CA VAL A 21 7.02 -5.22 -5.67
C VAL A 21 8.32 -5.54 -4.94
N ALA A 22 8.67 -4.78 -3.89
CA ALA A 22 9.87 -5.05 -3.11
C ALA A 22 9.86 -6.45 -2.48
N VAL A 23 8.70 -6.92 -1.98
CA VAL A 23 8.53 -8.27 -1.43
C VAL A 23 8.70 -9.34 -2.51
N VAL A 24 8.09 -9.15 -3.66
CA VAL A 24 8.13 -10.10 -4.78
C VAL A 24 9.55 -10.27 -5.31
N TYR A 25 10.27 -9.17 -5.53
CA TYR A 25 11.65 -9.19 -6.03
C TYR A 25 12.71 -9.32 -4.94
N ALA A 26 12.33 -9.44 -3.67
CA ALA A 26 13.29 -9.64 -2.58
C ALA A 26 13.81 -11.09 -2.61
N PRO A 27 15.13 -11.30 -2.77
CA PRO A 27 15.72 -12.63 -2.89
C PRO A 27 15.62 -13.48 -1.61
N PHE A 28 15.30 -12.85 -0.47
CA PHE A 28 15.16 -13.53 0.82
C PHE A 28 13.70 -13.76 1.24
N ILE A 29 12.71 -13.33 0.43
CA ILE A 29 11.29 -13.41 0.79
C ILE A 29 10.51 -14.28 -0.20
N ALA A 30 10.48 -13.87 -1.46
CA ALA A 30 9.70 -14.57 -2.49
C ALA A 30 10.56 -14.98 -3.70
N ASP A 31 11.59 -14.19 -4.03
CA ASP A 31 12.51 -14.43 -5.17
C ASP A 31 11.78 -14.87 -6.45
N THR A 32 10.73 -14.14 -6.81
CA THR A 32 9.82 -14.51 -7.90
C THR A 32 9.46 -13.29 -8.74
N THR A 33 8.69 -13.50 -9.81
CA THR A 33 8.19 -12.44 -10.68
C THR A 33 6.74 -12.08 -10.32
N LEU A 34 6.27 -10.90 -10.73
CA LEU A 34 4.86 -10.51 -10.56
C LEU A 34 3.90 -11.44 -11.32
N GLU A 35 4.35 -12.06 -12.42
CA GLU A 35 3.56 -13.00 -13.21
C GLU A 35 3.36 -14.32 -12.45
N GLU A 36 4.42 -14.85 -11.85
CA GLU A 36 4.37 -16.06 -11.03
C GLU A 36 3.67 -15.85 -9.69
N PHE A 37 3.90 -14.69 -9.06
CA PHE A 37 3.20 -14.30 -7.84
C PHE A 37 1.69 -14.16 -8.09
N GLY A 38 1.30 -13.77 -9.30
CA GLY A 38 -0.08 -13.72 -9.75
C GLY A 38 -0.81 -12.43 -9.39
N PHE A 39 -1.77 -12.06 -10.25
CA PHE A 39 -2.49 -10.80 -10.14
C PHE A 39 -3.24 -10.65 -8.81
N TYR A 40 -4.01 -11.67 -8.40
CA TYR A 40 -4.82 -11.59 -7.19
C TYR A 40 -3.96 -11.42 -5.94
N TYR A 41 -2.88 -12.18 -5.82
CA TYR A 41 -1.95 -12.06 -4.70
C TYR A 41 -1.27 -10.68 -4.69
N THR A 42 -0.81 -10.19 -5.85
CA THR A 42 -0.25 -8.83 -5.97
C THR A 42 -1.25 -7.78 -5.52
N PHE A 43 -2.50 -7.86 -5.99
CA PHE A 43 -3.54 -6.89 -5.69
C PHE A 43 -3.90 -6.87 -4.20
N PHE A 44 -4.20 -8.04 -3.61
CA PHE A 44 -4.59 -8.11 -2.20
C PHE A 44 -3.43 -7.77 -1.25
N THR A 45 -2.20 -8.15 -1.60
CA THR A 45 -1.00 -7.80 -0.82
C THR A 45 -0.74 -6.29 -0.87
N SER A 46 -0.86 -5.70 -2.06
CA SER A 46 -0.72 -4.24 -2.24
C SER A 46 -1.79 -3.47 -1.48
N LEU A 47 -3.03 -3.96 -1.47
CA LEU A 47 -4.12 -3.37 -0.69
C LEU A 47 -3.90 -3.48 0.81
N ALA A 48 -3.38 -4.60 1.31
CA ALA A 48 -3.09 -4.77 2.73
C ALA A 48 -2.02 -3.77 3.20
N PHE A 49 -0.89 -3.69 2.48
CA PHE A 49 0.15 -2.70 2.77
C PHE A 49 -0.32 -1.26 2.57
N GLY A 50 -1.10 -1.01 1.51
CA GLY A 50 -1.67 0.30 1.24
C GLY A 50 -2.64 0.75 2.33
N GLY A 51 -3.49 -0.15 2.84
CA GLY A 51 -4.38 0.12 3.96
C GLY A 51 -3.63 0.50 5.23
N ALA A 52 -2.57 -0.25 5.56
CA ALA A 52 -1.70 0.07 6.70
C ALA A 52 -1.03 1.45 6.54
N ALA A 53 -0.52 1.75 5.34
CA ALA A 53 0.06 3.05 5.01
C ALA A 53 -0.97 4.18 5.09
N ALA A 54 -2.21 3.95 4.64
CA ALA A 54 -3.30 4.92 4.71
C ALA A 54 -3.65 5.29 6.15
N ILE A 55 -3.76 4.29 7.05
CA ILE A 55 -4.01 4.52 8.48
C ILE A 55 -2.88 5.35 9.10
N TRP A 56 -1.63 4.99 8.80
CA TRP A 56 -0.46 5.70 9.32
C TRP A 56 -0.39 7.14 8.81
N LEU A 57 -0.62 7.36 7.52
CA LEU A 57 -0.65 8.69 6.90
C LEU A 57 -1.82 9.53 7.41
N ASP A 58 -3.00 8.95 7.63
CA ASP A 58 -4.15 9.66 8.18
C ASP A 58 -3.85 10.20 9.58
N LYS A 59 -3.19 9.39 10.41
CA LYS A 59 -2.73 9.78 11.75
C LYS A 59 -1.66 10.87 11.70
N PHE A 60 -0.67 10.74 10.81
CA PHE A 60 0.45 11.69 10.71
C PHE A 60 0.02 13.04 10.13
N LEU A 61 -0.85 13.05 9.12
CA LEU A 61 -1.28 14.25 8.41
C LEU A 61 -2.55 14.89 9.01
N GLY A 62 -3.14 14.26 10.03
CA GLY A 62 -4.32 14.76 10.73
C GLY A 62 -5.54 14.91 9.81
N THR A 63 -5.69 14.04 8.82
CA THR A 63 -6.76 14.15 7.82
C THR A 63 -8.14 13.72 8.36
N ASN A 64 -8.18 13.13 9.56
CA ASN A 64 -9.37 12.66 10.28
C ASN A 64 -10.29 11.88 9.32
N MET A 65 -9.70 10.98 8.54
CA MET A 65 -10.40 10.18 7.54
C MET A 65 -11.05 8.97 8.20
N LEU A 66 -10.39 8.41 9.22
CA LEU A 66 -10.95 7.39 10.09
C LEU A 66 -11.60 8.03 11.33
N PRO A 67 -12.68 7.43 11.87
CA PRO A 67 -13.23 7.83 13.16
C PRO A 67 -12.22 7.59 14.28
N LYS A 68 -12.34 8.39 15.36
CA LYS A 68 -11.47 8.31 16.54
C LYS A 68 -11.73 7.07 17.37
#